data_AF-A0A920SSI6-F1
#
_entry.id   AF-A0A920SSI6-F1
#
_cell.length_a   1.000
_cell.length_b   1.000
_cell.length_c   1.000
_cell.angle_alpha   90.00
_cell.angle_beta   90.00
_cell.angle_gamma   90.00
#
_symmetry.space_group_name_H-M   'P 1'
#
loop_
_entity.id
_entity.type
_entity.pdbx_description
1 polymer ?
#
loop_
_entity_poly.entity_id
_entity_poly.type
_entity_poly.pdbx_seq_one_letter_code
_entity_poly.pdbx_strand_id
1 'polypeptide(L)' 'MYFPARGFLPMLPEMLSNDLCSLLPQKNRLSLVVVFDVSHQGKINDWQFQRA' A
#
# COMPACT_ATOMS: atom_id res chain seq x y z
N MET A 1 -9.83 0.96 13.39
CA MET A 1 -10.36 -0.17 14.19
C MET A 1 -11.55 -0.75 13.46
N TYR A 2 -11.59 -2.06 13.21
CA TYR A 2 -12.71 -2.70 12.50
C TYR A 2 -13.70 -3.29 13.51
N PHE A 3 -14.96 -2.89 13.41
CA PHE A 3 -16.05 -3.41 14.23
C PHE A 3 -16.91 -4.36 13.38
N PRO A 4 -17.11 -5.61 13.79
CA PRO A 4 -18.03 -6.51 13.11
C PRO A 4 -19.43 -5.89 12.97
N ALA A 5 -20.01 -5.93 11.76
CA ALA A 5 -21.32 -5.41 11.39
C ALA A 5 -21.56 -3.88 11.53
N ARG A 6 -20.58 -3.10 12.00
CA ARG A 6 -20.72 -1.64 12.22
C ARG A 6 -19.73 -0.79 11.41
N GLY A 7 -18.90 -1.42 10.58
CA GLY A 7 -17.89 -0.76 9.76
C GLY A 7 -16.56 -0.60 10.49
N PHE A 8 -15.77 0.41 10.12
CA PHE A 8 -14.49 0.68 10.75
C PHE A 8 -14.37 2.15 11.11
N LEU A 9 -13.69 2.44 12.22
CA LEU A 9 -13.26 3.78 12.57
C LEU A 9 -11.97 4.06 11.77
N PRO A 10 -12.02 4.92 10.73
CA PRO A 10 -10.86 5.14 9.87
C PRO A 10 -9.86 6.05 10.60
N MET A 11 -8.57 5.81 10.35
CA MET A 11 -7.50 6.67 10.90
C MET A 11 -7.36 7.98 10.15
N LEU A 12 -7.84 8.02 8.91
CA LEU A 12 -7.84 9.18 8.02
C LEU A 12 -9.27 9.46 7.54
N PRO A 13 -9.58 10.68 7.08
CA PRO A 13 -10.81 10.93 6.35
C PRO A 13 -10.98 9.94 5.19
N GLU A 14 -12.22 9.48 4.97
CA GLU A 14 -12.50 8.44 3.97
C GLU A 14 -12.07 8.85 2.55
N MET A 15 -12.16 10.15 2.22
CA MET A 15 -11.67 10.69 0.94
C MET A 15 -10.16 10.49 0.77
N LEU A 16 -9.39 10.59 1.84
CA LEU A 16 -7.95 10.29 1.80
C LEU A 16 -7.71 8.78 1.78
N SER A 17 -8.28 8.00 2.69
CA SER A 17 -7.96 6.57 2.81
C SER A 17 -8.50 5.73 1.65
N ASN A 18 -9.75 5.96 1.25
CA ASN A 18 -10.48 5.05 0.36
C ASN A 18 -10.40 5.47 -1.11
N ASP A 19 -10.10 6.75 -1.40
CA ASP A 19 -9.98 7.25 -2.77
C ASP A 19 -8.55 7.70 -3.12
N LEU A 20 -8.03 8.74 -2.46
CA LEU A 20 -6.76 9.35 -2.87
C LEU A 20 -5.53 8.49 -2.58
N CYS A 21 -5.43 7.90 -1.39
CA CYS A 21 -4.31 7.04 -0.99
C CYS A 21 -4.52 5.56 -1.33
N SER A 22 -5.74 5.17 -1.68
CA SER A 22 -6.04 3.81 -2.13
C SER A 22 -5.48 3.58 -3.53
N LEU A 23 -4.82 2.42 -3.73
CA LEU A 23 -4.30 1.98 -5.03
C LEU A 23 -5.44 1.38 -5.87
N LEU A 24 -6.40 2.24 -6.24
CA LEU A 24 -7.54 1.85 -7.06
C LEU A 24 -7.08 1.39 -8.45
N PRO A 25 -7.69 0.32 -9.01
CA PRO A 25 -7.32 -0.16 -10.33
C PRO A 25 -7.56 0.91 -11.39
N GLN A 26 -6.70 0.93 -12.42
CA GLN A 26 -6.81 1.84 -13.57
C GLN A 26 -6.76 3.33 -13.23
N LYS A 27 -6.25 3.69 -12.04
CA LYS A 27 -6.01 5.08 -11.65
C LYS A 27 -4.54 5.30 -11.31
N ASN A 28 -3.95 6.38 -11.82
CA ASN A 28 -2.60 6.78 -11.44
C ASN A 28 -2.59 7.24 -9.98
N ARG A 29 -1.60 6.77 -9.23
CA ARG A 29 -1.44 7.01 -7.79
C ARG A 29 0.03 7.18 -7.45
N LEU A 30 0.32 8.13 -6.57
CA LEU A 30 1.65 8.30 -6.00
C LEU A 30 1.89 7.22 -4.95
N SER A 31 3.07 6.62 -4.99
CA SER A 31 3.46 5.53 -4.10
C SER A 31 4.92 5.63 -3.69
N LEU A 32 5.22 5.11 -2.50
CA LEU A 32 6.58 4.76 -2.11
C LEU A 32 6.67 3.25 -2.25
N VAL A 33 7.51 2.77 -3.16
CA VAL A 33 7.68 1.34 -3.43
C VAL A 33 9.04 0.86 -2.95
N VAL A 34 9.07 -0.42 -2.57
CA VAL A 34 10.31 -1.14 -2.27
C VAL A 34 10.51 -2.19 -3.34
N VAL A 35 11.65 -2.17 -4.00
CA VAL A 35 12.04 -3.20 -4.96
C VAL A 35 13.03 -4.11 -4.28
N PHE A 36 12.76 -5.42 -4.30
CA PHE A 36 13.63 -6.45 -3.74
C PHE A 36 14.22 -7.31 -4.87
N ASP A 37 15.51 -7.62 -4.77
CA ASP A 37 16.12 -8.74 -5.49
C ASP A 37 16.07 -9.97 -4.59
N VAL A 38 15.34 -11.01 -5.01
CA VAL A 38 15.11 -12.23 -4.24
C VAL A 38 15.63 -13.43 -5.03
N SER A 39 16.54 -14.20 -4.43
CA SER A 39 17.08 -15.42 -5.02
C SER A 39 16.04 -16.54 -5.10
N HIS A 40 16.31 -17.57 -5.90
CA HIS A 40 15.45 -18.76 -5.99
C HIS A 40 15.25 -19.51 -4.65
N GLN A 41 16.13 -19.29 -3.67
CA GLN A 41 16.03 -19.87 -2.33
C GLN A 41 15.24 -18.96 -1.36
N GLY A 42 14.69 -17.83 -1.84
CA GLY A 42 13.93 -16.87 -1.04
C GLY A 42 14.80 -15.89 -0.24
N LYS A 43 16.11 -15.82 -0.51
CA LYS A 43 17.02 -14.87 0.17
C LYS A 43 16.96 -13.52 -0.54
N ILE A 44 16.80 -12.44 0.23
CA ILE A 44 16.91 -11.07 -0.29
C ILE A 44 18.40 -10.77 -0.50
N ASN A 45 18.77 -10.46 -1.74
CA ASN A 45 20.12 -10.09 -2.13
C ASN A 45 20.33 -8.58 -2.02
N ASP A 46 19.31 -7.80 -2.43
CA ASP A 46 19.35 -6.34 -2.44
C ASP A 46 17.93 -5.75 -2.30
N TRP A 47 17.85 -4.49 -1.90
CA TRP A 47 16.58 -3.75 -1.82
C TRP A 47 16.79 -2.24 -1.96
N GLN A 48 15.78 -1.55 -2.50
CA GLN A 48 15.80 -0.09 -2.66
C GLN A 48 14.42 0.53 -2.48
N PHE A 49 14.38 1.73 -1.91
CA PHE A 49 13.19 2.59 -1.88
C PHE A 49 13.18 3.54 -3.07
N GLN A 50 12.03 3.69 -3.71
CA GLN A 50 11.83 4.70 -4.76
C GLN A 50 10.41 5.27 -4.70
N ARG A 51 10.26 6.53 -5.15
CA ARG A 51 8.94 7.13 -5.37
C ARG A 51 8.49 6.80 -6.79
N ALA A 52 7.27 6.31 -6.95
CA ALA A 52 6.68 5.87 -8.21
C ALA A 52 5.25 6.38 -8.37
#